data_AF-A0A7V6X2F0-F1
#
_entry.id   AF-A0A7V6X2F0-F1
#
_cell.length_a   1.000
_cell.length_b   1.000
_cell.length_c   1.000
_cell.angle_alpha   90.00
_cell.angle_beta   90.00
_cell.angle_gamma   90.00
#
_symmetry.space_group_name_H-M   'P 1'
#
loop_
_entity.id
_entity.type
_entity.pdbx_description
1 polymer ?
#
loop_
_entity_poly.entity_id
_entity_poly.type
_entity_poly.pdbx_seq_one_letter_code
_entity_poly.pdbx_strand_id
1 'polypeptide(L)'
;MPEHMPEGHKAVSGWNSDRFLSWAEKTGPNTCELVKRILESREYPVKAYRACMGIMRFSKTYSPEIMERASQEAIDKKTCSYKYFSIILKQEAAKEPQTKPEKIIKHENLRGSSAYAGGGINA
;
A
#
# COMPACT_ATOMS: atom_id res chain seq x y z
N MET A 1 2.74 -15.93 -23.02
CA MET A 1 2.59 -14.77 -23.96
C MET A 1 1.46 -13.90 -23.42
N PRO A 2 1.55 -12.57 -23.55
CA PRO A 2 1.00 -11.61 -22.60
C PRO A 2 -0.50 -11.40 -22.84
N GLU A 3 -1.33 -12.07 -22.04
CA GLU A 3 -2.77 -12.00 -22.13
C GLU A 3 -3.33 -10.97 -21.13
N HIS A 4 -4.02 -9.97 -21.68
CA HIS A 4 -5.00 -9.09 -21.03
C HIS A 4 -4.51 -7.85 -20.25
N MET A 5 -4.06 -6.83 -20.97
CA MET A 5 -4.42 -5.44 -20.63
C MET A 5 -5.71 -5.06 -21.37
N PRO A 6 -6.88 -5.01 -20.72
CA PRO A 6 -8.04 -4.42 -21.35
C PRO A 6 -7.83 -2.91 -21.51
N GLU A 7 -8.03 -2.43 -22.73
CA GLU A 7 -7.86 -1.06 -23.23
C GLU A 7 -8.92 -0.08 -22.69
N GLY A 8 -9.25 -0.17 -21.40
CA GLY A 8 -10.24 0.67 -20.72
C GLY A 8 -9.67 1.93 -20.07
N HIS A 9 -8.44 2.32 -20.41
CA HIS A 9 -7.65 3.31 -19.67
C HIS A 9 -7.87 4.76 -20.16
N LYS A 10 -9.13 5.18 -20.35
CA LYS A 10 -9.46 6.56 -20.79
C LYS A 10 -10.15 7.43 -19.74
N ALA A 11 -10.49 6.91 -18.56
CA ALA A 11 -11.33 7.64 -17.63
C ALA A 11 -10.55 8.07 -16.37
N VAL A 12 -9.80 9.17 -16.45
CA VAL A 12 -9.91 10.32 -15.53
C VAL A 12 -8.94 11.43 -15.97
N SER A 13 -9.44 12.38 -16.77
CA SER A 13 -8.78 13.63 -17.13
C SER A 13 -8.00 14.24 -15.96
N GLY A 14 -6.67 14.32 -16.09
CA GLY A 14 -5.79 15.09 -15.20
C GLY A 14 -4.81 14.28 -14.34
N TRP A 15 -5.08 12.99 -14.09
CA TRP A 15 -4.23 12.16 -13.22
C TRP A 15 -3.55 11.07 -14.09
N ASN A 16 -2.22 11.12 -14.17
CA ASN A 16 -1.42 10.35 -15.13
C ASN A 16 -1.31 8.86 -14.69
N SER A 17 -2.39 8.09 -14.78
CA SER A 17 -2.41 6.65 -14.47
C SER A 17 -1.33 5.87 -15.23
N ASP A 18 -1.01 6.30 -16.45
CA ASP A 18 0.06 5.78 -17.30
C ASP A 18 1.46 5.86 -16.63
N ARG A 19 1.76 6.98 -15.94
CA ARG A 19 3.01 7.14 -15.19
C ARG A 19 3.16 6.10 -14.07
N PHE A 20 2.06 5.73 -13.42
CA PHE A 20 2.10 4.72 -12.35
C PHE A 20 2.31 3.33 -12.92
N LEU A 21 1.64 2.99 -14.03
CA LEU A 21 1.84 1.70 -14.70
C LEU A 21 3.27 1.56 -15.23
N SER A 22 3.78 2.55 -15.96
CA SER A 22 5.16 2.56 -16.48
C SER A 22 6.22 2.40 -15.37
N TRP A 23 5.99 3.01 -14.21
CA TRP A 23 6.88 2.85 -13.06
C TRP A 23 6.73 1.47 -12.41
N ALA A 24 5.50 0.97 -12.29
CA ALA A 24 5.23 -0.32 -11.68
C ALA A 24 5.82 -1.45 -12.53
N GLU A 25 5.73 -1.37 -13.85
CA GLU A 25 6.37 -2.30 -14.79
C GLU A 25 7.90 -2.35 -14.61
N LYS A 26 8.54 -1.21 -14.31
CA LYS A 26 9.98 -1.17 -14.01
C LYS A 26 10.35 -1.80 -12.67
N THR A 27 9.40 -1.85 -11.74
CA THR A 27 9.59 -2.53 -10.44
C THR A 27 9.39 -4.03 -10.61
N GLY A 28 8.30 -4.41 -11.30
CA GLY A 28 8.06 -5.78 -11.71
C GLY A 28 6.57 -6.10 -11.97
N PRO A 29 6.28 -7.27 -12.56
CA PRO A 29 4.93 -7.68 -12.95
C PRO A 29 3.90 -7.66 -11.82
N ASN A 30 4.25 -8.12 -10.61
CA ASN A 30 3.27 -8.17 -9.50
C ASN A 30 2.92 -6.76 -9.01
N THR A 31 3.91 -5.87 -8.97
CA THR A 31 3.71 -4.46 -8.63
C THR A 31 2.79 -3.77 -9.64
N CYS A 32 2.97 -4.06 -10.94
CA CYS A 32 2.10 -3.56 -12.00
C CYS A 32 0.65 -4.02 -11.82
N GLU A 33 0.45 -5.32 -11.57
CA GLU A 33 -0.89 -5.87 -11.35
C GLU A 33 -1.59 -5.25 -10.14
N LEU A 34 -0.86 -5.06 -9.03
CA LEU A 34 -1.40 -4.42 -7.83
C LEU A 34 -1.87 -2.99 -8.12
N VAL A 35 -1.02 -2.18 -8.77
CA VAL A 35 -1.35 -0.78 -9.14
C VAL A 35 -2.56 -0.75 -10.06
N LYS A 36 -2.60 -1.63 -11.05
CA LYS A 36 -3.74 -1.76 -11.97
C LYS A 36 -5.03 -2.10 -11.20
N ARG A 37 -4.99 -3.07 -10.28
CA ARG A 37 -6.16 -3.47 -9.47
C ARG A 37 -6.64 -2.37 -8.52
N ILE A 38 -5.72 -1.57 -7.98
CA ILE A 38 -6.05 -0.37 -7.19
C ILE A 38 -6.77 0.67 -8.06
N LEU A 39 -6.27 0.93 -9.27
CA LEU A 39 -6.86 1.89 -10.21
C LEU A 39 -8.21 1.42 -10.78
N GLU A 40 -8.36 0.11 -11.03
CA GLU A 40 -9.62 -0.50 -11.49
C GLU A 40 -10.71 -0.56 -10.42
N SER A 41 -10.35 -0.34 -9.15
CA SER A 41 -11.31 -0.19 -8.05
C SER A 41 -12.04 1.17 -8.18
N ARG A 42 -13.01 1.20 -9.12
CA ARG A 42 -13.80 2.39 -9.54
C ARG A 42 -14.60 3.05 -8.40
N GLU A 43 -14.66 2.42 -7.24
CA GLU A 43 -15.45 2.89 -6.11
C GLU A 43 -14.93 4.23 -5.56
N TYR A 44 -13.60 4.47 -5.58
CA TYR A 44 -13.01 5.73 -5.08
C TYR A 44 -11.68 6.11 -5.77
N PRO A 45 -11.70 6.79 -6.94
CA PRO A 45 -10.50 7.09 -7.73
C PRO A 45 -9.45 7.92 -6.96
N VAL A 46 -9.89 8.84 -6.10
CA VAL A 46 -8.98 9.66 -5.27
C VAL A 46 -8.23 8.83 -4.22
N LYS A 47 -8.88 7.80 -3.65
CA LYS A 47 -8.25 6.91 -2.66
C LYS A 47 -7.23 5.99 -3.34
N ALA A 48 -7.59 5.45 -4.50
CA ALA A 48 -6.71 4.65 -5.34
C ALA A 48 -5.43 5.43 -5.70
N TYR A 49 -5.59 6.67 -6.17
CA TYR A 49 -4.47 7.53 -6.52
C TYR A 49 -3.53 7.83 -5.33
N ARG A 50 -4.11 8.18 -4.17
CA ARG A 50 -3.33 8.40 -2.94
C ARG A 50 -2.56 7.16 -2.52
N ALA A 51 -3.15 5.98 -2.67
CA ALA A 51 -2.46 4.71 -2.39
C ALA A 51 -1.28 4.49 -3.37
N CYS A 52 -1.50 4.64 -4.68
CA CYS A 52 -0.44 4.50 -5.68
C CYS A 52 0.73 5.48 -5.46
N MET A 53 0.46 6.74 -5.11
CA MET A 53 1.51 7.70 -4.74
C MET A 53 2.30 7.26 -3.51
N GLY A 54 1.62 6.73 -2.49
CA GLY A 54 2.27 6.21 -1.29
C GLY A 54 3.19 5.03 -1.61
N ILE A 55 2.72 4.11 -2.46
CA ILE A 55 3.47 2.96 -2.94
C ILE A 55 4.71 3.40 -3.75
N MET A 56 4.55 4.38 -4.64
CA MET A 56 5.68 4.96 -5.38
C MET A 56 6.74 5.58 -4.47
N ARG A 57 6.34 6.19 -3.36
CA ARG A 57 7.27 6.75 -2.38
C ARG A 57 8.10 5.69 -1.69
N PHE A 58 7.57 4.49 -1.50
CA PHE A 58 8.31 3.37 -0.90
C PHE A 58 9.43 2.84 -1.79
N SER A 59 9.32 2.91 -3.11
CA SER A 59 10.42 2.53 -4.02
C SER A 59 11.69 3.36 -3.84
N LYS A 60 11.61 4.54 -3.22
CA LYS A 60 12.79 5.33 -2.85
C LYS A 60 13.51 4.80 -1.61
N THR A 61 12.85 3.99 -0.81
CA THR A 61 13.34 3.48 0.48
C THR A 61 13.61 1.97 0.43
N TYR A 62 12.83 1.24 -0.36
CA TYR A 62 12.91 -0.22 -0.49
C TYR A 62 13.30 -0.62 -1.91
N SER A 63 14.10 -1.68 -2.00
CA SER A 63 14.49 -2.28 -3.28
C SER A 63 13.27 -2.82 -4.04
N PRO A 64 13.32 -2.85 -5.38
CA PRO A 64 12.22 -3.35 -6.21
C PRO A 64 11.86 -4.81 -5.87
N GLU A 65 12.84 -5.63 -5.47
CA GLU A 65 12.63 -7.02 -5.06
C GLU A 65 11.69 -7.15 -3.83
N ILE A 66 11.90 -6.33 -2.80
CA ILE A 66 11.04 -6.31 -1.61
C ILE A 66 9.63 -5.85 -2.00
N MET A 67 9.53 -4.82 -2.84
CA MET A 67 8.23 -4.32 -3.28
C MET A 67 7.46 -5.34 -4.11
N GLU A 68 8.15 -6.11 -4.94
CA GLU A 68 7.54 -7.15 -5.76
C GLU A 68 6.95 -8.26 -4.89
N ARG A 69 7.71 -8.75 -3.90
CA ARG A 69 7.21 -9.76 -2.94
C ARG A 69 6.04 -9.24 -2.11
N ALA A 70 6.14 -8.01 -1.63
CA ALA A 70 5.05 -7.37 -0.88
C ALA A 70 3.79 -7.18 -1.74
N SER A 71 3.96 -6.86 -3.03
CA SER A 71 2.86 -6.73 -3.98
C SER A 71 2.19 -8.06 -4.24
N GLN A 72 2.97 -9.13 -4.42
CA GLN A 72 2.46 -10.48 -4.57
C GLN A 72 1.61 -10.91 -3.35
N GLU A 73 2.09 -10.69 -2.12
CA GLU A 73 1.33 -11.04 -0.92
C GLU A 73 0.06 -10.19 -0.76
N ALA A 74 0.10 -8.92 -1.16
CA ALA A 74 -1.09 -8.05 -1.16
C ALA A 74 -2.16 -8.51 -2.17
N ILE A 75 -1.75 -8.98 -3.34
CA ILE A 75 -2.64 -9.56 -4.37
C ILE A 75 -3.28 -10.85 -3.87
N ASP A 76 -2.48 -11.75 -3.28
CA ASP A 76 -2.96 -13.02 -2.70
C ASP A 76 -4.03 -12.78 -1.63
N LYS A 77 -3.78 -11.83 -0.73
CA LYS A 77 -4.72 -11.38 0.31
C LYS A 77 -5.86 -10.51 -0.22
N LYS A 78 -5.93 -10.26 -1.54
CA LYS A 78 -6.89 -9.39 -2.22
C LYS A 78 -7.05 -8.01 -1.56
N THR A 79 -6.00 -7.52 -0.91
CA THR A 79 -6.05 -6.32 -0.07
C THR A 79 -5.26 -5.20 -0.73
N CYS A 80 -5.96 -4.36 -1.46
CA CYS A 80 -5.40 -3.26 -2.26
C CYS A 80 -5.35 -1.93 -1.48
N SER A 81 -4.94 -1.98 -0.21
CA SER A 81 -4.96 -0.81 0.70
C SER A 81 -3.56 -0.41 1.13
N TYR A 82 -3.24 0.89 1.06
CA TYR A 82 -1.94 1.44 1.48
C TYR A 82 -1.53 1.00 2.90
N LYS A 83 -2.47 0.99 3.85
CA LYS A 83 -2.20 0.60 5.24
C LYS A 83 -1.68 -0.83 5.33
N TYR A 84 -2.34 -1.76 4.64
CA TYR A 84 -1.97 -3.17 4.62
C TYR A 84 -0.68 -3.40 3.82
N PHE A 85 -0.56 -2.76 2.66
CA PHE A 85 0.66 -2.80 1.87
C PHE A 85 1.88 -2.34 2.67
N SER A 86 1.76 -1.25 3.45
CA SER A 86 2.86 -0.77 4.30
C SER A 86 3.26 -1.77 5.39
N ILE A 87 2.32 -2.56 5.92
CA ILE A 87 2.59 -3.60 6.92
C ILE A 87 3.33 -4.76 6.26
N ILE A 88 2.79 -5.27 5.15
CA ILE A 88 3.39 -6.37 4.39
C ILE A 88 4.80 -5.98 3.93
N LEU A 89 4.97 -4.78 3.38
CA LEU A 89 6.26 -4.28 2.93
C LEU A 89 7.31 -4.23 4.04
N LYS A 90 6.91 -3.82 5.26
CA LYS A 90 7.81 -3.86 6.42
C LYS A 90 8.16 -5.28 6.83
N GLN A 91 7.23 -6.22 6.73
CA GLN A 91 7.47 -7.64 7.03
C GLN A 91 8.43 -8.27 6.01
N GLU A 92 8.21 -8.02 4.72
CA GLU A 92 9.09 -8.50 3.65
C GLU A 92 10.50 -7.88 3.76
N ALA A 93 10.59 -6.58 4.06
CA ALA A 93 11.87 -5.93 4.31
C ALA A 93 12.61 -6.48 5.54
N ALA A 94 11.87 -6.97 6.55
CA ALA A 94 12.45 -7.58 7.75
C ALA A 94 12.87 -9.05 7.53
N LYS A 95 12.27 -9.75 6.56
CA LYS A 95 12.65 -11.13 6.20
C LYS A 95 13.95 -11.17 5.40
N GLU A 96 14.24 -10.15 4.60
CA GLU A 96 15.56 -10.06 3.98
C GLU A 96 16.61 -9.57 4.99
N PRO A 97 17.78 -10.21 5.07
CA PRO A 97 18.89 -9.74 5.88
C PRO A 97 19.52 -8.50 5.24
N GLN A 98 18.80 -7.37 5.21
CA GLN A 98 19.33 -6.09 4.76
C GLN A 98 19.73 -5.24 5.97
N THR A 99 21.04 -5.01 6.07
CA THR A 99 21.72 -4.19 7.06
C THR A 99 21.21 -2.72 7.05
N LYS A 100 20.46 -2.36 8.12
CA LYS A 100 20.22 -1.00 8.70
C LYS A 100 19.28 0.01 8.01
N PRO A 101 18.77 1.05 8.74
CA PRO A 101 18.66 1.21 10.19
C PRO A 101 17.19 1.26 10.66
N GLU A 102 17.00 0.82 11.90
CA GLU A 102 15.82 1.05 12.72
C GLU A 102 15.31 2.50 12.61
N LYS A 103 14.17 2.70 11.97
CA LYS A 103 13.25 3.74 12.42
C LYS A 103 12.17 3.06 13.24
N ILE A 104 12.51 2.85 14.51
CA ILE A 104 11.56 2.62 15.58
C ILE A 104 10.59 3.79 15.54
N ILE A 105 9.43 3.60 14.91
CA ILE A 105 8.28 4.44 15.19
C ILE A 105 7.80 3.96 16.55
N LYS A 106 8.22 4.67 17.61
CA LYS A 106 7.56 4.57 18.91
C LYS A 106 6.10 4.98 18.70
N HIS A 107 5.19 4.00 18.67
CA HIS A 107 3.77 4.28 18.66
C HIS A 107 3.35 4.66 20.08
N GLU A 108 3.43 5.95 20.40
CA GLU A 108 2.85 6.54 21.60
C GLU A 108 1.37 6.86 21.38
N ASN A 109 0.55 5.84 21.04
CA ASN A 109 -0.91 6.00 20.98
C ASN A 109 -1.63 4.63 21.04
N LEU A 110 -1.72 4.08 22.25
CA LEU A 110 -2.86 3.27 22.66
C LEU A 110 -3.62 4.07 23.73
N ARG A 111 -4.48 4.96 23.25
CA ARG A 111 -5.55 5.65 23.99
C ARG A 111 -6.84 5.21 23.29
N GLY A 112 -7.88 4.64 23.86
CA GLY A 112 -8.24 4.22 25.22
C GLY A 112 -9.68 3.64 25.13
N SER A 113 -10.04 2.73 26.02
CA SER A 113 -11.42 2.29 26.30
C SER A 113 -11.39 1.87 27.77
N SER A 114 -12.02 2.54 28.72
CA SER A 114 -13.44 2.87 28.74
C SER A 114 -13.68 4.11 29.61
N ALA A 115 -14.52 5.01 29.14
CA ALA A 115 -15.09 6.09 29.93
C ALA A 115 -16.54 5.73 30.31
N TYR A 116 -16.92 6.12 31.53
CA TYR A 116 -18.28 6.23 32.11
C TYR A 116 -18.95 5.00 32.77
N ALA A 117 -18.87 4.98 34.10
CA ALA A 117 -20.01 4.82 35.01
C ALA A 117 -19.68 5.71 36.23
N GLY A 118 -20.27 6.90 36.38
CA GLY A 118 -21.55 7.04 37.05
C GLY A 118 -21.28 7.27 38.55
N GLY A 119 -21.34 8.53 39.00
CA GLY A 119 -20.89 8.97 40.32
C GLY A 119 -21.72 8.51 41.53
N GLY A 120 -21.24 8.89 42.72
CA GLY A 120 -21.94 8.74 44.00
C GLY A 120 -20.97 8.51 45.17
N ILE A 121 -20.34 9.57 45.67
CA ILE A 121 -20.52 10.16 47.02
C ILE A 121 -19.81 9.47 48.19
N ASN A 122 -19.15 10.32 48.97
CA ASN A 122 -18.55 10.11 50.28
C ASN A 122 -19.53 9.53 51.32
N ALA A 123 -19.03 8.64 52.17
CA ALA A 123 -19.32 8.58 53.61
C ALA A 123 -18.20 7.79 54.31
#